data_AF-A0A948CZN5-F1
#
_entry.id   AF-A0A948CZN5-F1
#
_cell.length_a   1.000
_cell.length_b   1.000
_cell.length_c   1.000
_cell.angle_alpha   90.00
_cell.angle_beta   90.00
_cell.angle_gamma   90.00
#
_symmetry.space_group_name_H-M   'P 1'
#
loop_
_entity.id
_entity.type
_entity.pdbx_description
1 polymer ?
#
loop_
_entity_poly.entity_id
_entity_poly.type
_entity_poly.pdbx_seq_one_letter_code
_entity_poly.pdbx_strand_id
1 'polypeptide(L)'
;MSHPELKGDRCPKCNGSGCVVTKDGSGLPVSASCASCSGTGIVNSPNACPKCKGSGTVEVDTGMFIMENDCDECNGTGLKSK
;
A
#
# COMPACT_ATOMS: atom_id res chain seq x y z
N MET A 1 -1.99 6.32 21.00
CA MET A 1 -1.48 5.17 20.20
C MET A 1 -1.31 5.65 18.78
N SER A 2 -0.13 6.19 18.50
CA SER A 2 0.29 6.76 17.22
C SER A 2 0.49 5.62 16.22
N HIS A 3 -0.46 5.42 15.32
CA HIS A 3 -0.22 4.58 14.16
C HIS A 3 0.64 5.41 13.19
N PRO A 4 1.88 4.97 12.86
CA PRO A 4 2.66 5.60 11.82
C PRO A 4 1.85 5.56 10.53
N GLU A 5 1.83 6.68 9.83
CA GLU A 5 1.04 6.95 8.65
C GLU A 5 1.36 5.90 7.58
N LEU A 6 0.55 4.85 7.52
CA LEU A 6 0.59 3.86 6.47
C LEU A 6 0.31 4.61 5.17
N LYS A 7 1.38 4.84 4.39
CA LYS A 7 1.36 5.47 3.07
C LYS A 7 0.70 4.50 2.08
N GLY A 8 -0.62 4.37 2.16
CA GLY A 8 -1.46 3.47 1.35
C GLY A 8 -2.84 3.20 1.94
N ASP A 9 -3.79 2.81 1.10
CA ASP A 9 -5.16 2.44 1.53
C ASP A 9 -5.15 1.11 2.29
N ARG A 10 -5.92 1.05 3.40
CA ARG A 10 -6.13 -0.21 4.14
C ARG A 10 -6.63 -1.28 3.19
N CYS A 11 -6.00 -2.45 3.23
CA CYS A 11 -6.41 -3.58 2.43
C CYS A 11 -7.87 -3.96 2.81
N PRO A 12 -8.84 -3.86 1.88
CA PRO A 12 -10.24 -4.16 2.19
C PRO A 12 -10.48 -5.65 2.45
N LYS A 13 -9.53 -6.51 2.04
CA LYS A 13 -9.62 -7.97 2.20
C LYS A 13 -9.26 -8.42 3.62
N CYS A 14 -8.42 -7.67 4.32
CA CYS A 14 -8.04 -7.94 5.71
C CYS A 14 -8.33 -6.77 6.66
N ASN A 15 -8.99 -5.70 6.20
CA ASN A 15 -9.29 -4.49 6.97
C ASN A 15 -8.06 -3.82 7.60
N GLY A 16 -6.90 -3.89 6.96
CA GLY A 16 -5.65 -3.36 7.53
C GLY A 16 -4.87 -4.35 8.39
N SER A 17 -5.41 -5.52 8.69
CA SER A 17 -4.81 -6.45 9.66
C SER A 17 -3.64 -7.26 9.11
N GLY A 18 -3.39 -7.25 7.80
CA GLY A 18 -2.34 -8.05 7.16
C GLY A 18 -2.62 -9.56 7.08
N CYS A 19 -3.53 -10.07 7.91
CA CYS A 19 -3.92 -11.47 7.97
C CYS A 19 -5.42 -11.66 7.72
N VAL A 20 -5.79 -12.77 7.10
CA VAL A 20 -7.18 -13.21 6.89
C VAL A 20 -7.42 -14.48 7.70
N VAL A 21 -8.52 -14.53 8.46
CA VAL A 21 -8.90 -15.73 9.21
C VAL A 21 -9.78 -16.59 8.32
N THR A 22 -9.33 -17.82 8.06
CA THR A 22 -10.03 -18.82 7.24
C THR A 22 -10.18 -20.12 8.02
N LYS A 23 -11.06 -21.03 7.62
CA LYS A 23 -11.17 -22.34 8.25
C LYS A 23 -10.31 -23.35 7.50
N ASP A 24 -9.49 -24.12 8.20
CA ASP A 24 -8.73 -25.22 7.60
C ASP A 24 -9.62 -26.44 7.33
N GLY A 25 -9.06 -27.52 6.76
CA GLY A 25 -9.78 -28.75 6.43
C GLY A 25 -10.45 -29.45 7.64
N SER A 26 -10.03 -29.15 8.87
CA SER A 26 -10.65 -29.60 10.11
C SER A 26 -11.75 -28.67 10.65
N GLY A 27 -11.96 -27.51 10.00
CA GLY A 27 -12.98 -26.53 10.38
C GLY A 27 -12.56 -25.54 11.48
N LEU A 28 -11.30 -25.58 11.93
CA LEU A 28 -10.76 -24.65 12.92
C LEU A 28 -10.35 -23.32 12.26
N PRO A 29 -10.49 -22.18 12.95
CA PRO A 29 -10.05 -20.90 12.41
C PRO A 29 -8.51 -20.81 12.43
N VAL A 30 -7.93 -20.52 11.27
CA VAL A 30 -6.50 -20.30 11.06
C VAL A 30 -6.27 -18.92 10.45
N SER A 31 -5.25 -18.22 10.94
CA SER A 31 -4.79 -16.95 10.36
C SER A 31 -3.80 -17.23 9.24
N ALA A 32 -4.13 -16.78 8.03
CA ALA A 32 -3.25 -16.82 6.88
C ALA A 32 -2.85 -15.40 6.48
N SER A 33 -1.64 -15.24 5.93
CA SER A 33 -1.20 -13.96 5.37
C SER A 33 -2.15 -13.53 4.25
N CYS A 34 -2.58 -12.27 4.26
CA CYS A 34 -3.52 -11.78 3.27
C CYS A 34 -2.84 -11.72 1.89
N ALA A 35 -3.28 -12.57 0.96
CA ALA A 35 -2.71 -12.65 -0.39
C ALA A 35 -2.84 -11.34 -1.19
N SER A 36 -3.83 -10.50 -0.87
CA SER A 36 -4.06 -9.24 -1.59
C SER A 36 -3.08 -8.12 -1.21
N CYS A 37 -2.56 -8.13 0.02
CA CYS A 37 -1.55 -7.18 0.49
C CYS A 37 -0.22 -7.86 0.84
N SER A 38 -0.07 -9.15 0.56
CA SER A 38 1.10 -9.95 0.92
C SER A 38 1.51 -9.81 2.40
N GLY A 39 0.54 -9.68 3.30
CA GLY A 39 0.80 -9.55 4.74
C GLY A 39 1.02 -8.12 5.25
N THR A 40 1.08 -7.10 4.38
CA THR A 40 1.37 -5.72 4.81
C THR A 40 0.17 -5.01 5.44
N GLY A 41 -1.06 -5.47 5.17
CA GLY A 41 -2.29 -4.81 5.60
C GLY A 41 -2.69 -3.59 4.75
N ILE A 42 -1.86 -3.18 3.80
CA ILE A 42 -2.08 -2.05 2.92
C ILE A 42 -1.92 -2.50 1.48
N VAL A 43 -2.82 -2.03 0.61
CA VAL A 43 -2.71 -2.31 -0.83
C VAL A 43 -2.47 -1.01 -1.56
N ASN A 44 -1.52 -1.01 -2.49
CA ASN A 44 -1.50 0.03 -3.51
C ASN A 44 -2.75 -0.18 -4.36
N SER A 45 -3.63 0.81 -4.34
CA SER A 45 -4.90 0.79 -5.05
C SER A 45 -4.68 0.39 -6.52
N PRO A 46 -5.59 -0.33 -7.20
CA PRO A 46 -5.49 -0.58 -8.65
C PRO A 46 -5.40 0.74 -9.47
N ASN A 47 -5.87 1.83 -8.88
CA ASN A 47 -5.64 3.19 -9.34
C ASN A 47 -4.30 3.76 -8.84
N ALA A 48 -3.28 2.98 -8.54
CA ALA A 48 -1.98 3.53 -8.18
C ALA A 48 -1.45 4.36 -9.36
N CYS A 49 -0.99 5.57 -9.06
CA CYS A 49 -0.36 6.42 -10.08
C CYS A 49 0.84 5.66 -10.66
N PRO A 50 0.91 5.45 -11.99
CA PRO A 50 1.97 4.65 -12.61
C PRO A 50 3.34 5.32 -12.49
N LYS A 51 3.38 6.66 -12.43
CA LYS A 51 4.62 7.43 -12.29
C LYS A 51 5.29 7.23 -10.93
N CYS A 52 4.55 7.41 -9.82
CA CYS A 52 5.08 7.19 -8.47
C CYS A 52 4.81 5.78 -7.91
N LYS A 53 4.18 4.90 -8.68
CA LYS A 53 3.77 3.54 -8.29
C LYS A 53 2.96 3.46 -6.99
N GLY A 54 2.18 4.49 -6.67
CA GLY A 54 1.44 4.56 -5.41
C GLY A 54 2.14 5.31 -4.27
N SER A 55 3.38 5.74 -4.43
CA SER A 55 4.12 6.41 -3.36
C SER A 55 3.68 7.86 -3.09
N GLY A 56 3.04 8.54 -4.04
CA GLY A 56 2.72 9.98 -3.93
C GLY A 56 3.93 10.88 -4.16
N THR A 57 5.14 10.41 -3.89
CA THR A 57 6.42 11.08 -4.21
C THR A 57 7.20 10.30 -5.28
N VAL A 58 8.01 11.01 -6.05
CA VAL A 58 8.97 10.46 -7.00
C VAL A 58 10.38 10.80 -6.57
N GLU A 59 11.26 9.82 -6.71
CA GLU A 59 12.67 9.99 -6.44
C GLU A 59 13.37 10.56 -7.69
N VAL A 60 13.98 11.74 -7.54
CA VAL A 60 14.66 12.48 -8.60
C VAL A 60 16.16 12.48 -8.29
N ASP A 61 16.91 11.76 -9.11
CA ASP A 61 18.37 11.79 -9.06
C ASP A 61 18.87 13.08 -9.70
N THR A 62 19.52 13.93 -8.89
CA THR A 62 20.15 15.18 -9.37
C THR A 62 21.68 15.10 -9.23
N GLY A 63 22.26 13.92 -9.46
CA GLY A 63 23.71 13.69 -9.41
C GLY A 63 24.21 13.32 -8.02
N MET A 64 24.59 14.31 -7.20
CA MET A 64 25.19 14.04 -5.86
C MET A 64 24.15 13.81 -4.75
N PHE A 65 22.88 14.12 -5.01
CA PHE A 65 21.80 13.99 -4.05
C PHE A 65 20.55 13.47 -4.73
N ILE A 66 19.86 12.58 -4.03
CA ILE A 66 18.55 12.07 -4.41
C ILE A 66 17.50 12.93 -3.69
N MET A 67 16.58 13.53 -4.45
CA MET A 67 15.49 14.35 -3.92
C MET A 67 14.16 13.62 -4.07
N GLU A 68 13.33 13.64 -3.04
CA GLU A 68 11.93 13.21 -3.16
C GLU A 68 11.06 14.43 -3.46
N ASN A 69 10.46 14.45 -4.64
CA ASN A 69 9.49 15.46 -5.03
C ASN A 69 8.08 14.86 -5.02
N ASP A 70 7.07 15.69 -4.74
CA ASP A 70 5.68 15.29 -4.97
C ASP A 70 5.48 14.87 -6.43
N CYS A 71 4.73 13.79 -6.62
CA CYS A 71 4.47 13.28 -7.94
C CYS A 71 3.50 14.21 -8.67
N ASP A 72 4.00 14.91 -9.68
CA ASP A 72 3.21 15.81 -10.55
C ASP A 72 1.95 15.17 -11.17
N GLU A 73 1.96 13.86 -11.40
CA GLU A 73 0.84 13.17 -12.05
C GLU A 73 -0.35 12.95 -11.09
N CYS A 74 -0.07 12.80 -9.79
CA CYS A 74 -1.08 12.60 -8.75
C CYS A 74 -1.15 13.72 -7.72
N ASN A 75 -0.32 14.76 -7.85
CA ASN A 75 -0.19 15.86 -6.90
C ASN A 75 -0.04 15.36 -5.44
N GLY A 76 0.84 14.38 -5.22
CA GLY A 76 1.09 13.83 -3.88
C GLY A 76 0.11 12.76 -3.41
N THR A 77 -1.01 12.54 -4.10
CA THR A 77 -2.06 11.62 -3.62
C THR A 77 -1.72 10.13 -3.79
N GLY A 78 -0.73 9.79 -4.62
CA GLY A 78 -0.36 8.39 -4.91
C GLY A 78 -1.35 7.64 -5.80
N LEU A 79 -2.50 8.24 -6.12
CA LEU A 79 -3.56 7.63 -6.93
C LEU A 79 -3.61 8.26 -8.33
N LYS A 80 -4.11 7.52 -9.32
CA LYS A 80 -4.39 8.02 -10.66
C LYS A 80 -5.42 9.14 -10.53
N SER A 81 -4.96 10.37 -10.72
CA SER A 81 -5.82 11.48 -11.13
C SER A 81 -6.50 11.02 -12.41
N LYS A 82 -7.82 10.93 -12.38
CA LYS A 82 -8.64 10.45 -13.50
C LYS A 82 -8.37 11.23 -14.79
#